data_AF-A0A9E5WB28-F1
#
_entry.id   AF-A0A9E5WB28-F1
#
_cell.length_a   1.000
_cell.length_b   1.000
_cell.length_c   1.000
_cell.angle_alpha   90.00
_cell.angle_beta   90.00
_cell.angle_gamma   90.00
#
_symmetry.space_group_name_H-M   'P 1'
#
loop_
_entity.id
_entity.type
_entity.pdbx_description
1 polymer ?
#
loop_
_entity_poly.entity_id
_entity_poly.type
_entity_poly.pdbx_seq_one_letter_code
_entity_poly.pdbx_strand_id
1 'polypeptide(L)'
;MALFSKFRKNKKGKTVEMILDHDGKNWTVSNDSITLAAPSLDSLDRKVERALEEELKQGQSINVFMSFNNEVIPMWIRPYMNHYFNRILELPLQYQS
;
A
#
# COMPACT_ATOMS: atom_id res chain seq x y z
N MET A 1 -5.76 -29.74 27.08
CA MET A 1 -5.01 -29.27 25.88
C MET A 1 -5.29 -27.78 25.71
N ALA A 2 -4.31 -26.92 26.00
CA ALA A 2 -4.46 -25.47 25.88
C ALA A 2 -3.94 -25.01 24.50
N LEU A 3 -4.85 -24.62 23.61
CA LEU A 3 -4.51 -23.93 22.37
C LEU A 3 -4.29 -22.45 22.69
N PHE A 4 -3.04 -22.10 22.98
CA PHE A 4 -2.63 -20.70 23.07
C PHE A 4 -2.60 -20.11 21.66
N SER A 5 -3.69 -19.46 21.23
CA SER A 5 -3.58 -18.49 20.14
C SER A 5 -2.90 -17.24 20.71
N LYS A 6 -1.59 -17.14 20.47
CA LYS A 6 -0.83 -15.93 20.79
C LYS A 6 -1.34 -14.85 19.85
N PHE A 7 -2.29 -14.03 20.32
CA PHE A 7 -2.56 -12.73 19.72
C PHE A 7 -1.24 -11.97 19.69
N ARG A 8 -0.63 -11.88 18.50
CA ARG A 8 0.56 -11.09 18.24
C ARG A 8 0.16 -9.64 18.54
N LYS A 9 0.66 -9.07 19.64
CA LYS A 9 0.57 -7.64 19.90
C LYS A 9 1.13 -6.94 18.67
N ASN A 10 0.28 -6.29 17.87
CA ASN A 10 0.73 -5.41 16.81
C ASN A 10 1.52 -4.27 17.46
N LYS A 11 2.85 -4.37 17.40
CA LYS A 11 3.73 -3.24 17.66
C LYS A 11 3.32 -2.20 16.62
N LYS A 12 2.81 -1.04 17.04
CA LYS A 12 2.43 0.05 16.13
C LYS A 12 3.68 0.45 15.35
N GLY A 13 3.87 -0.12 14.17
CA GLY A 13 4.89 0.30 13.21
C GLY A 13 4.57 1.70 12.69
N LYS A 14 5.55 2.36 12.07
CA LYS A 14 5.32 3.62 11.37
C LYS A 14 4.26 3.39 10.29
N THR A 15 3.23 4.24 10.24
CA THR A 15 2.24 4.23 9.16
C THR A 15 2.60 5.32 8.17
N VAL A 16 2.62 4.97 6.88
CA VAL A 16 2.77 5.92 5.77
C VAL A 16 1.47 5.91 4.99
N GLU A 17 0.84 7.06 4.86
CA GLU A 17 -0.36 7.24 4.06
C GLU A 17 0.03 7.70 2.65
N MET A 18 -0.60 7.11 1.65
CA MET A 18 -0.39 7.44 0.24
C MET A 18 -1.72 7.37 -0.52
N ILE A 19 -1.77 8.03 -1.67
CA ILE A 19 -2.88 8.00 -2.60
C ILE A 19 -2.49 7.08 -3.75
N LEU A 20 -3.32 6.06 -4.03
CA LEU A 20 -3.21 5.16 -5.18
C LEU A 20 -4.09 5.68 -6.31
N ASP A 21 -3.54 5.75 -7.51
CA ASP A 21 -4.24 6.21 -8.70
C ASP A 21 -3.85 5.36 -9.92
N HIS A 22 -4.55 5.53 -11.04
CA HIS A 22 -4.30 4.85 -12.30
C HIS A 22 -4.57 5.78 -13.49
N ASP A 23 -3.53 6.08 -14.26
CA ASP A 23 -3.59 7.03 -15.39
C ASP A 23 -4.14 6.42 -16.70
N GLY A 24 -4.59 5.17 -16.65
CA GLY A 24 -5.03 4.40 -17.82
C GLY A 24 -3.94 3.50 -18.42
N LYS A 25 -2.68 3.66 -17.99
CA LYS A 25 -1.53 2.85 -18.42
C LYS A 25 -0.71 2.30 -17.26
N ASN A 26 -0.51 3.11 -16.23
CA ASN A 26 0.27 2.78 -15.05
C ASN A 26 -0.56 3.02 -13.79
N TRP A 27 -0.24 2.24 -12.77
CA TRP A 27 -0.58 2.55 -11.40
C TRP A 27 0.40 3.59 -10.87
N THR A 28 -0.12 4.59 -10.17
CA THR A 28 0.68 5.62 -9.52
C THR A 28 0.37 5.63 -8.03
N VAL A 29 1.38 5.88 -7.21
CA VAL A 29 1.20 6.10 -5.77
C VAL A 29 1.96 7.36 -5.36
N SER A 30 1.33 8.20 -4.56
CA SER A 30 1.90 9.48 -4.16
C SER A 30 1.58 9.87 -2.71
N ASN A 31 2.49 10.63 -2.13
CA ASN A 31 2.27 11.44 -0.93
C ASN A 31 3.06 12.75 -1.07
N ASP A 32 3.16 13.53 0.01
CA ASP A 32 3.84 14.84 -0.01
C ASP A 32 5.33 14.79 -0.41
N SER A 33 5.98 13.63 -0.30
CA SER A 33 7.43 13.48 -0.51
C SER A 33 7.81 12.59 -1.69
N ILE A 34 6.94 11.66 -2.08
CA ILE A 34 7.26 10.59 -3.01
C ILE A 34 6.13 10.45 -4.02
N THR A 35 6.48 10.27 -5.30
CA THR A 35 5.55 9.86 -6.35
C THR A 35 6.20 8.76 -7.17
N LEU A 36 5.52 7.63 -7.31
CA LEU A 36 6.01 6.44 -8.01
C LEU A 36 4.96 5.98 -9.02
N ALA A 37 5.42 5.44 -10.13
CA ALA A 37 4.57 4.89 -11.19
C ALA A 37 5.08 3.51 -11.61
N ALA A 38 4.18 2.56 -11.87
CA ALA A 38 4.53 1.22 -12.33
C ALA A 38 3.38 0.59 -13.14
N PRO A 39 3.67 -0.29 -14.13
CA PRO A 39 2.64 -0.88 -14.99
C PRO A 39 1.74 -1.90 -14.26
N SER A 40 2.18 -2.43 -13.11
CA SER A 40 1.39 -3.36 -12.29
C SER A 40 1.49 -3.02 -10.80
N LEU A 41 0.47 -3.40 -10.03
CA LEU A 41 0.46 -3.22 -8.57
C LEU A 41 1.64 -3.93 -7.89
N ASP A 42 2.01 -5.14 -8.32
CA ASP A 42 3.18 -5.85 -7.77
C ASP A 42 4.48 -5.06 -7.99
N SER A 43 4.66 -4.52 -9.21
CA SER A 43 5.82 -3.68 -9.51
C SER A 43 5.79 -2.35 -8.75
N LEU A 44 4.61 -1.84 -8.41
CA LEU A 44 4.43 -0.64 -7.60
C LEU A 44 4.79 -0.90 -6.13
N ASP A 45 4.33 -2.00 -5.56
CA ASP A 45 4.60 -2.40 -4.17
C ASP A 45 6.12 -2.52 -3.94
N ARG A 46 6.86 -3.13 -4.86
CA ARG A 46 8.33 -3.22 -4.80
C ARG A 46 9.01 -1.85 -4.93
N LYS A 47 8.47 -0.95 -5.75
CA LYS A 47 8.99 0.41 -5.85
C LYS A 47 8.80 1.18 -4.55
N VAL A 48 7.65 0.99 -3.89
CA VAL A 48 7.36 1.59 -2.59
C VAL A 48 8.32 1.06 -1.53
N GLU A 49 8.54 -0.26 -1.47
CA GLU A 49 9.52 -0.85 -0.56
C GLU A 49 10.92 -0.26 -0.75
N ARG A 50 11.40 -0.18 -2.00
CA ARG A 50 12.70 0.42 -2.33
C ARG A 50 12.77 1.89 -1.96
N ALA A 51 11.69 2.65 -2.17
CA ALA A 51 11.65 4.07 -1.83
C ALA A 51 11.70 4.32 -0.31
N LEU A 52 11.24 3.35 0.49
CA LEU A 52 11.24 3.41 1.95
C LEU A 52 12.36 2.58 2.60
N GLU A 53 13.33 2.09 1.80
CA GLU A 53 14.38 1.17 2.28
C GLU A 53 15.22 1.78 3.42
N GLU A 54 15.55 3.07 3.33
CA GLU A 54 16.29 3.78 4.38
C GLU A 54 15.52 3.87 5.70
N GLU A 55 14.19 3.94 5.63
CA GLU A 55 13.33 3.94 6.81
C GLU A 55 13.21 2.52 7.40
N LEU A 56 13.19 1.50 6.54
CA LEU A 56 13.19 0.09 6.94
C LEU A 56 14.49 -0.33 7.63
N LYS A 57 15.64 0.21 7.19
CA LYS A 57 16.96 -0.03 7.80
C LYS A 57 17.05 0.39 9.27
N GLN A 58 16.15 1.26 9.74
CA GLN A 58 16.03 1.63 11.15
C GLN A 58 15.40 0.52 12.02
N GLY A 59 15.15 -0.67 11.45
CA GLY A 59 14.67 -1.86 12.16
C GLY A 59 13.19 -1.82 12.48
N GLN A 60 12.42 -0.97 11.79
CA GLN A 60 10.98 -0.81 12.01
C GLN A 60 10.19 -1.38 10.83
N SER A 61 9.14 -2.14 11.13
CA SER A 61 8.12 -2.49 10.14
C SER A 61 7.30 -1.26 9.80
N ILE A 62 7.02 -1.05 8.52
CA ILE A 62 6.24 0.08 8.03
C ILE A 62 4.92 -0.44 7.45
N ASN A 63 3.81 0.15 7.88
CA ASN A 63 2.51 -0.09 7.27
C ASN A 63 2.23 1.02 6.26
N VAL A 64 2.12 0.68 4.98
CA VAL A 64 1.73 1.64 3.96
C VAL A 64 0.25 1.48 3.68
N PHE A 65 -0.52 2.52 3.97
CA PHE A 65 -1.94 2.60 3.61
C PHE A 65 -2.10 3.42 2.35
N MET A 66 -2.63 2.80 1.29
CA MET A 66 -2.86 3.43 0.00
C MET A 66 -4.35 3.60 -0.23
N SER A 67 -4.84 4.83 -0.14
CA SER A 67 -6.24 5.16 -0.44
C SER A 67 -6.42 5.37 -1.93
N PHE A 68 -7.43 4.74 -2.54
CA PHE A 68 -7.66 4.93 -3.97
C PHE A 68 -8.23 6.32 -4.27
N ASN A 69 -7.69 7.00 -5.29
CA ASN A 69 -8.16 8.29 -5.76
C ASN A 69 -9.50 8.14 -6.51
N ASN A 70 -10.60 8.33 -5.80
CA ASN A 70 -11.93 8.19 -6.38
C ASN A 70 -12.34 9.36 -7.30
N GLU A 71 -11.56 10.43 -7.36
CA GLU A 71 -11.85 11.59 -8.22
C GLU A 71 -11.72 11.27 -9.71
N VAL A 72 -10.86 10.31 -10.06
CA VAL A 72 -10.63 9.89 -11.46
C VAL A 72 -11.83 9.14 -12.04
N ILE A 73 -12.77 8.73 -11.19
CA ILE A 73 -13.94 7.95 -11.59
C ILE A 73 -15.15 8.88 -11.79
N PRO A 74 -15.79 8.85 -12.97
CA PRO A 74 -17.06 9.52 -13.18
C PRO A 74 -18.11 9.09 -12.14
N MET A 75 -18.83 10.06 -11.60
CA MET A 75 -19.76 9.86 -10.47
C MET A 75 -20.80 8.76 -10.73
N TRP A 76 -21.23 8.60 -11.99
CA TRP A 76 -22.24 7.62 -12.41
C TRP A 76 -21.74 6.17 -12.39
N ILE A 77 -20.43 5.93 -12.44
CA ILE A 77 -19.84 4.57 -12.39
C ILE A 77 -19.67 4.10 -10.94
N ARG A 78 -19.45 5.02 -10.00
CA ARG A 78 -19.08 4.71 -8.60
C ARG A 78 -19.99 3.70 -7.89
N PRO A 79 -21.34 3.72 -8.04
CA PRO A 79 -22.22 2.75 -7.38
C PRO A 79 -22.06 1.30 -7.85
N TYR A 80 -21.47 1.09 -9.03
CA TYR A 80 -21.30 -0.22 -9.64
C TYR A 80 -19.92 -0.83 -9.37
N MET A 81 -19.07 -0.13 -8.63
CA MET A 81 -17.69 -0.54 -8.43
C MET A 81 -17.45 -1.00 -6.99
N ASN A 82 -17.78 -2.27 -6.76
CA ASN A 82 -17.55 -2.98 -5.50
C ASN A 82 -16.05 -3.17 -5.15
N HIS A 83 -15.10 -2.71 -5.98
CA HIS A 83 -13.70 -3.16 -5.98
C HIS A 83 -12.63 -2.06 -5.99
N TYR A 84 -12.95 -0.81 -5.63
CA TYR A 84 -11.89 0.15 -5.31
C TYR A 84 -11.34 -0.16 -3.93
N PHE A 85 -10.34 -1.04 -3.89
CA PHE A 85 -9.73 -1.45 -2.65
C PHE A 85 -8.64 -0.45 -2.25
N ASN A 86 -8.75 0.07 -1.03
CA ASN A 86 -7.56 0.58 -0.36
C ASN A 86 -6.56 -0.57 -0.25
N ARG A 87 -5.29 -0.30 -0.49
CA ARG A 87 -4.23 -1.30 -0.40
C ARG A 87 -3.47 -1.07 0.90
N ILE A 88 -3.17 -2.16 1.62
CA ILE A 88 -2.32 -2.12 2.81
C ILE A 88 -1.10 -2.97 2.51
N LEU A 89 0.09 -2.38 2.62
CA LEU A 89 1.36 -3.10 2.54
C LEU A 89 2.02 -3.13 3.91
N GLU A 90 2.46 -4.31 4.32
CA GLU A 90 3.38 -4.48 5.43
C GLU A 90 4.79 -4.61 4.85
N LEU A 91 5.67 -3.68 5.19
CA LEU A 91 7.06 -3.69 4.77
C LEU A 91 7.97 -4.16 5.91
N PRO A 92 9.00 -4.99 5.62
CA PRO A 92 9.37 -5.50 4.30
C PRO A 92 8.35 -6.51 3.74
N LEU A 93 8.23 -6.57 2.41
CA LEU A 93 7.29 -7.44 1.70
C LEU A 93 7.59 -8.91 2.00
N GLN A 94 6.56 -9.69 2.31
CA GLN A 94 6.70 -11.08 2.76
C GLN A 94 6.42 -12.12 1.67
N TYR A 95 6.02 -11.70 0.47
CA TYR A 95 5.70 -12.60 -0.63
C TYR A 95 6.79 -12.57 -1.71
N GLN A 96 7.08 -13.74 -2.28
CA GLN A 96 7.96 -13.88 -3.45
C GLN A 96 7.09 -14.19 -4.68
N SER A 97 7.32 -13.47 -5.78
CA SER A 97 6.79 -13.79 -7.11
C SER A 97 7.56 -14.95 -7.75
#